data_AF-A0A7X5Q9Z9-F1
#
_entry.id   AF-A0A7X5Q9Z9-F1
#
_cell.length_a   1.000
_cell.length_b   1.000
_cell.length_c   1.000
_cell.angle_alpha   90.00
_cell.angle_beta   90.00
_cell.angle_gamma   90.00
#
_symmetry.space_group_name_H-M   'P 1'
#
loop_
_entity.id
_entity.type
_entity.pdbx_description
1 polymer ?
#
loop_
_entity_poly.entity_id
_entity_poly.type
_entity_poly.pdbx_seq_one_letter_code
_entity_poly.pdbx_strand_id
1 'polypeptide(L)'
;MNDAPPEMSITMQGGIGTHDENTLLFKQYSVNGVGWGTPFMLVPEVTNVDEEHLKKLSQAGNDDIYLSDSSPLNIPFWNLRTSASEEARRQRIAENQMGSSCPKGFLKFNSEMTNTPICTASRVYQKRKLREIAEGEVSKDKLALIKESILNKSCICHDLAGCATRMNELDPKATPAVCCGPNIVNFSKICTLKEMVDHIYGRISILTNPKRSHMFIKELRLYVDYLCNEMKKCELGLSDSSAKYFSEFKDHLLEGIEYYQDLSNQVKEKYRVL
;
A
#
# COMPACT_ATOMS: atom_id res chain seq x y z
N MET A 1 -28.16 -27.18 -23.30
CA MET A 1 -27.27 -26.30 -22.52
C MET A 1 -26.29 -27.21 -21.80
N ASN A 2 -25.00 -26.90 -21.81
CA ASN A 2 -24.04 -27.67 -21.02
C ASN A 2 -24.26 -27.29 -19.55
N ASP A 3 -24.78 -28.22 -18.75
CA ASP A 3 -25.01 -28.06 -17.30
C ASP A 3 -23.71 -28.17 -16.47
N ALA A 4 -22.55 -28.11 -17.11
CA ALA A 4 -21.26 -28.13 -16.44
C ALA A 4 -20.93 -26.71 -15.92
N PRO A 5 -20.43 -26.58 -14.67
CA PRO A 5 -19.98 -25.29 -14.16
C PRO A 5 -18.84 -24.75 -15.04
N PRO A 6 -18.75 -23.42 -15.23
CA PRO A 6 -17.67 -22.82 -16.01
C PRO A 6 -16.32 -23.08 -15.35
N GLU A 7 -15.28 -23.19 -16.18
CA GLU A 7 -13.91 -23.37 -15.70
C GLU A 7 -13.48 -22.18 -14.82
N MET A 8 -12.93 -22.51 -13.64
CA MET A 8 -12.40 -21.51 -12.72
C MET A 8 -10.95 -21.19 -13.06
N SER A 9 -10.63 -19.91 -13.25
CA SER A 9 -9.25 -19.43 -13.38
C SER A 9 -8.78 -18.75 -12.10
N ILE A 10 -7.62 -19.15 -11.60
CA ILE A 10 -6.95 -18.61 -10.42
C ILE A 10 -5.76 -17.77 -10.89
N THR A 11 -5.62 -16.54 -10.37
CA THR A 11 -4.46 -15.69 -10.64
C THR A 11 -3.81 -15.23 -9.35
N MET A 12 -2.49 -14.99 -9.38
CA MET A 12 -1.72 -14.54 -8.21
C MET A 12 -0.96 -13.25 -8.50
N GLN A 13 -0.90 -12.38 -7.50
CA GLN A 13 -0.31 -11.04 -7.60
C GLN A 13 0.29 -10.63 -6.25
N GLY A 14 1.28 -9.74 -6.26
CA GLY A 14 1.85 -9.15 -5.04
C GLY A 14 3.33 -9.53 -4.83
N GLY A 15 4.20 -8.52 -4.72
CA GLY A 15 5.61 -8.70 -4.36
C GLY A 15 6.51 -9.38 -5.41
N ILE A 16 5.95 -9.97 -6.46
CA ILE A 16 6.67 -10.62 -7.55
C ILE A 16 7.62 -9.62 -8.21
N GLY A 17 8.89 -9.99 -8.32
CA GLY A 17 9.94 -9.12 -8.85
C GLY A 17 10.88 -9.79 -9.83
N THR A 18 10.82 -11.11 -10.01
CA THR A 18 11.72 -11.86 -10.91
C THR A 18 10.95 -12.83 -11.82
N HIS A 19 11.59 -13.22 -12.93
CA HIS A 19 11.13 -14.31 -13.77
C HIS A 19 10.99 -15.63 -13.01
N ASP A 20 11.93 -15.94 -12.12
CA ASP A 20 11.93 -17.19 -11.37
C ASP A 20 10.76 -17.27 -10.38
N GLU A 21 10.46 -16.18 -9.67
CA GLU A 21 9.25 -16.08 -8.82
C GLU A 21 7.97 -16.24 -9.64
N ASN A 22 7.91 -15.59 -10.81
CA ASN A 22 6.77 -15.72 -11.71
C ASN A 22 6.58 -17.18 -12.15
N THR A 23 7.66 -17.83 -12.57
CA THR A 23 7.67 -19.23 -13.01
C THR A 23 7.37 -20.19 -11.86
N LEU A 24 7.86 -19.92 -10.66
CA LEU A 24 7.54 -20.68 -9.45
C LEU A 24 6.02 -20.72 -9.24
N LEU A 25 5.33 -19.58 -9.37
CA LEU A 25 3.89 -19.52 -9.15
C LEU A 25 3.11 -20.44 -10.10
N PHE A 26 3.46 -20.41 -11.40
CA PHE A 26 2.86 -21.30 -12.39
C PHE A 26 3.16 -22.78 -12.10
N LYS A 27 4.41 -23.12 -11.75
CA LYS A 27 4.82 -24.52 -11.56
C LYS A 27 4.35 -25.13 -10.25
N GLN A 28 4.35 -24.35 -9.17
CA GLN A 28 4.03 -24.84 -7.83
C GLN A 28 2.53 -24.80 -7.52
N TYR A 29 1.83 -23.77 -7.99
CA TYR A 29 0.42 -23.55 -7.66
C TYR A 29 -0.53 -23.73 -8.85
N SER A 30 0.00 -24.00 -10.04
CA SER A 30 -0.79 -24.22 -11.26
C SER A 30 -1.79 -23.09 -11.54
N VAL A 31 -1.39 -21.85 -11.22
CA VAL A 31 -2.23 -20.67 -11.48
C VAL A 31 -2.38 -20.42 -12.98
N ASN A 32 -3.50 -19.85 -13.38
CA ASN A 32 -3.81 -19.47 -14.75
C ASN A 32 -3.15 -18.15 -15.16
N GLY A 33 -2.70 -17.34 -14.19
CA GLY A 33 -2.04 -16.07 -14.47
C GLY A 33 -1.31 -15.47 -13.27
N VAL A 34 -0.33 -14.62 -13.58
CA VAL A 34 0.46 -13.87 -12.60
C VAL A 34 0.44 -12.39 -12.97
N GLY A 35 0.11 -11.52 -12.02
CA GLY A 35 -0.02 -10.08 -12.24
C GLY A 35 1.13 -9.27 -11.63
N TRP A 36 1.57 -8.26 -12.37
CA TRP A 36 2.64 -7.34 -12.00
C TRP A 36 2.08 -5.92 -11.95
N GLY A 37 2.09 -5.30 -10.77
CA GLY A 37 1.54 -3.96 -10.56
C GLY A 37 2.61 -2.89 -10.38
N THR A 38 3.21 -2.85 -9.20
CA THR A 38 4.15 -1.78 -8.80
C THR A 38 5.27 -1.48 -9.81
N PRO A 39 5.96 -2.47 -10.42
CA PRO A 39 7.02 -2.16 -11.37
C PRO A 39 6.52 -1.44 -12.63
N PHE A 40 5.27 -1.66 -13.04
CA PHE A 40 4.66 -0.96 -14.19
C PHE A 40 4.47 0.54 -13.93
N MET A 41 4.49 1.00 -12.68
CA MET A 41 4.46 2.43 -12.38
C MET A 41 5.71 3.18 -12.88
N LEU A 42 6.77 2.46 -13.28
CA LEU A 42 7.97 3.01 -13.93
C LEU A 42 7.92 2.87 -15.47
N VAL A 43 6.77 2.51 -16.04
CA VAL A 43 6.54 2.34 -17.48
C VAL A 43 5.58 3.43 -17.98
N PRO A 44 6.09 4.58 -18.44
CA PRO A 44 5.25 5.71 -18.84
C PRO A 44 4.38 5.43 -20.08
N GLU A 45 4.73 4.41 -20.87
CA GLU A 45 3.97 4.01 -22.07
C GLU A 45 2.58 3.46 -21.75
N VAL A 46 2.37 2.93 -20.54
CA VAL A 46 1.12 2.24 -20.14
C VAL A 46 0.58 2.67 -18.78
N THR A 47 1.15 3.73 -18.19
CA THR A 47 0.67 4.29 -16.92
C THR A 47 0.59 5.80 -16.98
N ASN A 48 -0.33 6.38 -16.21
CA ASN A 48 -0.52 7.82 -16.11
C ASN A 48 0.23 8.41 -14.89
N VAL A 49 1.44 7.91 -14.60
CA VAL A 49 2.28 8.50 -13.54
C VAL A 49 3.02 9.70 -14.14
N ASP A 50 2.88 10.87 -13.53
CA ASP A 50 3.53 12.08 -14.03
C ASP A 50 5.05 12.05 -13.83
N GLU A 51 5.76 12.91 -14.58
CA GLU A 51 7.23 12.92 -14.62
C GLU A 51 7.89 13.16 -13.25
N GLU A 52 7.29 14.01 -12.42
CA GLU A 52 7.77 14.29 -11.06
C GLU A 52 7.73 13.02 -10.22
N HIS A 53 6.61 12.30 -10.24
CA HIS A 53 6.43 11.09 -9.46
C HIS A 53 7.18 9.89 -10.04
N LEU A 54 7.39 9.80 -11.36
CA LEU A 54 8.28 8.80 -11.96
C LEU A 54 9.72 8.92 -11.42
N LYS A 55 10.23 10.15 -11.28
CA LYS A 55 11.54 10.41 -10.68
C LYS A 55 11.57 10.04 -9.19
N LYS A 56 10.54 10.39 -8.43
CA LYS A 56 10.44 10.03 -7.00
C LYS A 56 10.37 8.51 -6.81
N LEU A 57 9.63 7.79 -7.65
CA LEU A 57 9.53 6.32 -7.60
C LEU A 57 10.86 5.64 -7.94
N SER A 58 11.58 6.11 -8.96
CA SER A 58 12.86 5.52 -9.36
C SER A 58 13.98 5.73 -8.33
N GLN A 59 13.80 6.66 -7.40
CA GLN A 59 14.73 6.98 -6.32
C GLN A 59 14.26 6.50 -4.94
N ALA A 60 13.06 5.89 -4.86
CA ALA A 60 12.43 5.55 -3.58
C ALA A 60 13.23 4.48 -2.82
N GLY A 61 13.57 4.80 -1.57
CA GLY A 61 14.14 3.86 -0.60
C GLY A 61 13.09 3.14 0.22
N ASN A 62 13.52 2.26 1.13
CA ASN A 62 12.60 1.54 2.02
C ASN A 62 11.80 2.48 2.92
N ASP A 63 12.39 3.58 3.40
CA ASP A 63 11.73 4.51 4.32
C ASP A 63 10.72 5.44 3.63
N ASP A 64 10.78 5.51 2.30
CA ASP A 64 9.84 6.28 1.48
C ASP A 64 8.53 5.55 1.26
N ILE A 65 8.48 4.22 1.45
CA ILE A 65 7.28 3.42 1.20
C ILE A 65 6.73 2.92 2.52
N TYR A 66 5.47 3.23 2.79
CA TYR A 66 4.83 2.84 4.05
C TYR A 66 3.38 2.45 3.83
N LEU A 67 2.88 1.58 4.72
CA LEU A 67 1.47 1.25 4.78
C LEU A 67 0.75 2.37 5.53
N SER A 68 -0.05 3.15 4.81
CA SER A 68 -0.64 4.39 5.28
C SER A 68 -2.03 4.21 5.86
N ASP A 69 -2.28 4.85 7.00
CA ASP A 69 -3.62 5.00 7.59
C ASP A 69 -4.36 6.26 7.06
N SER A 70 -3.91 6.85 5.96
CA SER A 70 -4.45 8.12 5.45
C SER A 70 -5.82 8.02 4.78
N SER A 71 -6.34 6.80 4.58
CA SER A 71 -7.67 6.59 4.01
C SER A 71 -8.77 7.12 4.94
N PRO A 72 -9.71 7.94 4.44
CA PRO A 72 -10.91 8.33 5.18
C PRO A 72 -11.79 7.13 5.60
N LEU A 73 -11.62 5.98 4.93
CA LEU A 73 -12.34 4.73 5.19
C LEU A 73 -11.65 3.83 6.23
N ASN A 74 -10.50 4.25 6.78
CA ASN A 74 -9.68 3.42 7.68
C ASN A 74 -9.19 2.11 7.05
N ILE A 75 -9.13 2.04 5.71
CA ILE A 75 -8.52 0.94 4.98
C ILE A 75 -7.07 1.31 4.68
N PRO A 76 -6.08 0.55 5.18
CA PRO A 76 -4.68 0.86 4.94
C PRO A 76 -4.30 0.62 3.47
N PHE A 77 -3.41 1.45 2.94
CA PHE A 77 -2.88 1.28 1.59
C PHE A 77 -1.43 1.74 1.50
N TRP A 78 -0.66 1.14 0.61
CA TRP A 78 0.73 1.55 0.40
C TRP A 78 0.80 2.95 -0.21
N ASN A 79 1.69 3.78 0.32
CA ASN A 79 1.83 5.16 -0.13
C ASN A 79 3.30 5.57 -0.19
N LEU A 80 3.61 6.42 -1.18
CA LEU A 80 4.89 7.09 -1.30
C LEU A 80 4.92 8.31 -0.37
N ARG A 81 5.79 8.29 0.63
CA ARG A 81 5.94 9.34 1.67
C ARG A 81 6.27 10.71 1.10
N THR A 82 6.91 10.74 -0.06
CA THR A 82 7.34 11.92 -0.81
C THR A 82 6.37 12.29 -1.92
N SER A 83 5.17 11.69 -1.99
CA SER A 83 4.16 12.12 -2.97
C SER A 83 3.69 13.54 -2.69
N ALA A 84 3.28 14.26 -3.75
CA ALA A 84 2.79 15.63 -3.61
C ALA A 84 1.57 15.74 -2.67
N SER A 85 0.70 14.72 -2.62
CA SER A 85 -0.42 14.65 -1.66
C SER A 85 0.09 14.68 -0.20
N GLU A 86 1.11 13.88 0.12
CA GLU A 86 1.65 13.80 1.48
C GLU A 86 2.42 15.07 1.87
N GLU A 87 3.21 15.62 0.96
CA GLU A 87 3.90 16.90 1.14
C GLU A 87 2.89 18.02 1.41
N ALA A 88 1.85 18.15 0.57
CA ALA A 88 0.80 19.15 0.73
C ALA A 88 -0.01 18.94 2.01
N ARG A 89 -0.24 17.68 2.44
CA ARG A 89 -0.90 17.39 3.72
C ARG A 89 -0.06 17.88 4.90
N ARG A 90 1.22 17.55 4.94
CA ARG A 90 2.12 17.97 6.03
C ARG A 90 2.27 19.49 6.07
N GLN A 91 2.38 20.13 4.91
CA GLN A 91 2.40 21.59 4.81
C GLN A 91 1.12 22.21 5.39
N ARG A 92 -0.07 21.73 4.98
CA ARG A 92 -1.34 22.22 5.53
C ARG A 92 -1.42 22.05 7.05
N ILE A 93 -0.88 20.97 7.61
CA ILE A 93 -0.85 20.77 9.07
C ILE A 93 0.05 21.82 9.73
N ALA A 94 1.25 22.06 9.20
CA ALA A 94 2.18 23.07 9.71
C ALA A 94 1.59 24.50 9.66
N GLU A 95 0.77 24.80 8.66
CA GLU A 95 0.09 26.09 8.48
C GLU A 95 -1.24 26.19 9.26
N ASN A 96 -1.58 25.22 10.11
CA ASN A 96 -2.89 25.13 10.81
C ASN A 96 -4.12 25.10 9.86
N GLN A 97 -3.92 24.63 8.63
CA GLN A 97 -4.94 24.46 7.60
C GLN A 97 -5.29 22.98 7.35
N MET A 98 -5.19 22.14 8.38
CA MET A 98 -5.40 20.69 8.31
C MET A 98 -6.72 20.30 7.63
N GLY A 99 -6.73 19.11 7.02
CA GLY A 99 -7.87 18.57 6.27
C GLY A 99 -8.12 19.26 4.93
N SER A 100 -8.90 18.58 4.08
CA SER A 100 -9.30 19.04 2.75
C SER A 100 -10.58 19.86 2.78
N SER A 101 -10.78 20.74 1.80
CA SER A 101 -12.10 21.35 1.52
C SER A 101 -13.12 20.32 0.99
N CYS A 102 -12.66 19.11 0.64
CA CYS A 102 -13.47 18.00 0.15
C CYS A 102 -14.27 18.35 -1.13
N PRO A 103 -13.59 18.74 -2.22
CA PRO A 103 -14.25 19.26 -3.42
C PRO A 103 -15.17 18.23 -4.09
N LYS A 104 -14.83 16.94 -4.03
CA LYS A 104 -15.60 15.86 -4.68
C LYS A 104 -16.70 15.28 -3.79
N GLY A 105 -16.52 15.25 -2.47
CA GLY A 105 -17.54 14.78 -1.54
C GLY A 105 -17.90 13.29 -1.57
N PHE A 106 -17.20 12.44 -2.33
CA PHE A 106 -17.58 11.03 -2.53
C PHE A 106 -17.54 10.17 -1.25
N LEU A 107 -16.71 10.52 -0.26
CA LEU A 107 -16.54 9.75 0.98
C LEU A 107 -17.14 10.46 2.21
N LYS A 108 -18.25 11.18 2.03
CA LYS A 108 -18.99 11.83 3.13
C LYS A 108 -19.93 10.82 3.79
N PHE A 109 -19.40 9.97 4.66
CA PHE A 109 -20.16 8.91 5.32
C PHE A 109 -20.21 9.02 6.85
N ASN A 110 -19.40 9.89 7.46
CA ASN A 110 -19.34 10.01 8.91
C ASN A 110 -20.33 11.09 9.41
N SER A 111 -21.27 10.70 10.26
CA SER A 111 -22.25 11.59 10.91
C SER A 111 -22.00 11.76 12.41
N GLU A 112 -20.81 11.41 12.90
CA GLU A 112 -20.43 11.47 14.33
C GLU A 112 -20.58 12.88 14.91
N MET A 113 -20.34 13.91 14.08
CA MET A 113 -20.18 15.30 14.50
C MET A 113 -21.21 16.27 13.88
N THR A 114 -22.02 15.78 12.94
CA THR A 114 -22.94 16.60 12.12
C THR A 114 -24.12 15.76 11.65
N ASN A 115 -25.32 16.35 11.59
CA ASN A 115 -26.51 15.71 11.02
C ASN A 115 -26.34 15.37 9.53
N THR A 116 -25.64 16.24 8.79
CA THR A 116 -25.22 15.93 7.41
C THR A 116 -23.88 15.21 7.46
N PRO A 117 -23.75 14.01 6.87
CA PRO A 117 -22.49 13.29 6.84
C PRO A 117 -21.34 14.11 6.23
N ILE A 118 -20.17 14.03 6.85
CA ILE A 118 -18.93 14.65 6.39
C ILE A 118 -17.82 13.61 6.22
N CYS A 119 -16.78 13.98 5.49
CA CYS A 119 -15.61 13.14 5.30
C CYS A 119 -14.62 13.33 6.46
N THR A 120 -14.03 12.25 6.97
CA THR A 120 -13.05 12.30 8.07
C THR A 120 -11.75 13.01 7.67
N ALA A 121 -11.40 13.06 6.38
CA ALA A 121 -10.31 13.88 5.84
C ALA A 121 -10.69 15.35 5.62
N SER A 122 -11.94 15.76 5.89
CA SER A 122 -12.35 17.15 5.70
C SER A 122 -11.80 18.04 6.80
N ARG A 123 -11.53 19.30 6.45
CA ARG A 123 -11.13 20.35 7.40
C ARG A 123 -12.15 20.54 8.51
N VAL A 124 -13.44 20.40 8.20
CA VAL A 124 -14.52 20.52 9.18
C VAL A 124 -14.42 19.42 10.22
N TYR A 125 -14.28 18.16 9.79
CA TYR A 125 -14.16 17.02 10.70
C TYR A 125 -12.90 17.14 11.57
N GLN A 126 -11.72 17.31 10.95
CA GLN A 126 -10.46 17.34 11.69
C GLN A 126 -10.40 18.48 12.72
N LYS A 127 -10.86 19.69 12.37
CA LYS A 127 -10.90 20.81 13.32
C LYS A 127 -11.83 20.54 14.51
N ARG A 128 -13.00 19.95 14.27
CA ARG A 128 -13.95 19.63 15.34
C ARG A 128 -13.41 18.53 16.25
N LYS A 129 -12.89 17.44 15.66
CA LYS A 129 -12.36 16.30 16.44
C LYS A 129 -11.15 16.69 17.27
N LEU A 130 -10.26 17.53 16.73
CA LEU A 130 -9.11 18.04 17.48
C LEU A 130 -9.50 18.96 18.65
N ARG A 131 -10.63 19.67 18.57
CA ARG A 131 -11.16 20.47 19.68
C ARG A 131 -11.74 19.57 20.77
N GLU A 132 -12.57 18.61 20.39
CA GLU A 132 -13.16 17.64 21.32
C GLU A 132 -12.09 16.93 22.17
N ILE A 133 -11.03 16.42 21.53
CA ILE A 133 -9.97 15.71 22.27
C ILE A 133 -9.09 16.64 23.12
N ALA A 134 -9.08 17.95 22.85
CA ALA A 134 -8.34 18.92 23.65
C ALA A 134 -9.08 19.26 24.97
N GLU A 135 -10.39 19.04 25.00
CA GLU A 135 -11.25 19.24 26.17
C GLU A 135 -11.34 17.99 27.06
N GLY A 136 -10.84 16.83 26.59
CA GLY A 136 -10.90 15.55 27.31
C GLY A 136 -9.68 15.26 28.20
N GLU A 137 -9.87 14.38 29.20
CA GLU A 137 -8.80 13.87 30.07
C GLU A 137 -8.11 12.66 29.42
N VAL A 138 -7.12 12.92 28.55
CA VAL A 138 -6.32 11.86 27.90
C VAL A 138 -4.85 12.06 28.24
N SER A 139 -4.13 10.97 28.57
CA SER A 139 -2.68 11.00 28.76
C SER A 139 -1.96 11.58 27.54
N LYS A 140 -0.86 12.30 27.74
CA LYS A 140 -0.11 12.98 26.65
C LYS A 140 0.24 12.06 25.48
N ASP A 141 0.66 10.83 25.76
CA ASP A 141 1.09 9.86 24.74
C ASP A 141 -0.09 9.40 23.87
N LYS A 142 -1.21 9.03 24.52
CA LYS A 142 -2.45 8.70 23.79
C LYS A 142 -2.98 9.90 22.99
N LEU A 143 -2.88 11.12 23.53
CA LEU A 143 -3.33 12.32 22.84
C LEU A 143 -2.53 12.57 21.54
N ALA A 144 -1.21 12.36 21.55
CA ALA A 144 -0.38 12.50 20.35
C ALA A 144 -0.80 11.54 19.23
N LEU A 145 -1.06 10.28 19.57
CA LEU A 145 -1.46 9.25 18.61
C LEU A 145 -2.88 9.47 18.06
N ILE A 146 -3.81 9.89 18.91
CA ILE A 146 -5.17 10.25 18.47
C ILE A 146 -5.11 11.46 17.52
N LYS A 147 -4.29 12.47 17.84
CA LYS A 147 -4.07 13.61 16.94
C LYS A 147 -3.51 13.15 15.60
N GLU A 148 -2.51 12.27 15.62
CA GLU A 148 -1.92 11.73 14.40
C GLU A 148 -2.95 10.96 13.56
N SER A 149 -3.78 10.10 14.15
CA SER A 149 -4.79 9.33 13.41
C SER A 149 -5.84 10.21 12.73
N ILE A 150 -6.18 11.35 13.33
CA ILE A 150 -7.08 12.37 12.74
C ILE A 150 -6.37 13.12 11.60
N LEU A 151 -5.14 13.58 11.84
CA LEU A 151 -4.36 14.42 10.92
C LEU A 151 -3.80 13.65 9.73
N ASN A 152 -3.66 12.33 9.85
CA ASN A 152 -3.17 11.48 8.78
C ASN A 152 -4.15 11.32 7.62
N LYS A 153 -5.41 11.73 7.76
CA LYS A 153 -6.42 11.56 6.72
C LYS A 153 -6.22 12.51 5.52
N SER A 154 -6.16 11.93 4.32
CA SER A 154 -5.95 12.62 3.03
C SER A 154 -7.19 12.58 2.14
N CYS A 155 -7.28 13.47 1.15
CA CYS A 155 -8.41 13.53 0.22
C CYS A 155 -8.24 12.56 -0.95
N ILE A 156 -8.34 11.26 -0.67
CA ILE A 156 -8.06 10.23 -1.69
C ILE A 156 -8.99 10.29 -2.92
N CYS A 157 -10.19 10.89 -2.81
CA CYS A 157 -11.10 11.12 -3.94
C CYS A 157 -10.54 12.03 -5.03
N HIS A 158 -9.61 12.90 -4.65
CA HIS A 158 -8.99 13.88 -5.54
C HIS A 158 -7.55 13.47 -5.82
N ASP A 159 -6.81 13.14 -4.75
CA ASP A 159 -5.38 12.89 -4.81
C ASP A 159 -5.02 11.64 -5.64
N LEU A 160 -5.81 10.55 -5.58
CA LEU A 160 -5.51 9.30 -6.30
C LEU A 160 -5.60 9.44 -7.83
N ALA A 161 -6.46 10.33 -8.32
CA ALA A 161 -6.54 10.64 -9.75
C ALA A 161 -5.54 11.71 -10.19
N GLY A 162 -4.76 12.26 -9.25
CA GLY A 162 -3.99 13.48 -9.44
C GLY A 162 -2.99 13.41 -10.59
N CYS A 163 -2.25 12.31 -10.74
CA CYS A 163 -1.28 12.18 -11.84
C CYS A 163 -2.01 12.23 -13.19
N ALA A 164 -3.10 11.47 -13.34
CA ALA A 164 -3.88 11.44 -14.58
C ALA A 164 -4.50 12.80 -14.89
N THR A 165 -5.10 13.48 -13.91
CA THR A 165 -5.70 14.81 -14.13
C THR A 165 -4.66 15.88 -14.44
N ARG A 166 -3.46 15.79 -13.86
CA ARG A 166 -2.36 16.71 -14.12
C ARG A 166 -1.79 16.53 -15.53
N MET A 167 -1.52 15.28 -15.93
CA MET A 167 -1.00 14.96 -17.27
C MET A 167 -1.98 15.30 -18.40
N ASN A 168 -3.29 15.23 -18.14
CA ASN A 168 -4.33 15.56 -19.11
C ASN A 168 -4.82 17.02 -18.99
N GLU A 169 -4.10 17.89 -18.27
CA GLU A 169 -4.42 19.31 -18.09
C GLU A 169 -5.81 19.63 -17.52
N LEU A 170 -6.46 18.63 -16.90
CA LEU A 170 -7.80 18.78 -16.29
C LEU A 170 -7.73 19.46 -14.91
N ASP A 171 -6.66 19.20 -14.17
CA ASP A 171 -6.37 19.85 -12.90
C ASP A 171 -4.86 19.99 -12.69
N PRO A 172 -4.25 21.08 -13.21
CA PRO A 172 -2.81 21.32 -13.08
C PRO A 172 -2.35 21.51 -11.62
N LYS A 173 -3.28 21.83 -10.70
CA LYS A 173 -3.00 22.06 -9.28
C LYS A 173 -3.26 20.82 -8.41
N ALA A 174 -3.66 19.70 -9.00
CA ALA A 174 -3.83 18.45 -8.27
C ALA A 174 -2.54 18.08 -7.52
N THR A 175 -2.67 17.49 -6.34
CA THR A 175 -1.55 16.98 -5.53
C THR A 175 -1.62 15.46 -5.50
N PRO A 176 -0.94 14.74 -6.42
CA PRO A 176 -1.09 13.31 -6.56
C PRO A 176 -0.71 12.50 -5.31
N ALA A 177 -1.53 11.50 -4.99
CA ALA A 177 -1.17 10.39 -4.12
C ALA A 177 -0.67 9.23 -5.00
N VAL A 178 0.42 8.57 -4.58
CA VAL A 178 1.07 7.52 -5.38
C VAL A 178 1.18 6.25 -4.57
N CYS A 179 0.37 5.25 -4.95
CA CYS A 179 0.20 4.01 -4.22
C CYS A 179 1.07 2.88 -4.78
N CYS A 180 2.38 3.01 -4.62
CA CYS A 180 3.32 1.96 -5.01
C CYS A 180 3.53 0.97 -3.85
N GLY A 181 3.57 -0.33 -4.16
CA GLY A 181 3.91 -1.35 -3.17
C GLY A 181 5.38 -1.28 -2.78
N PRO A 182 5.80 -1.94 -1.68
CA PRO A 182 7.15 -1.88 -1.15
C PRO A 182 8.18 -2.54 -2.08
N ASN A 183 7.72 -3.20 -3.14
CA ASN A 183 8.59 -3.81 -4.14
C ASN A 183 9.27 -2.78 -5.06
N ILE A 184 8.76 -1.54 -5.11
CA ILE A 184 9.31 -0.48 -5.98
C ILE A 184 10.80 -0.23 -5.73
N VAL A 185 11.26 -0.37 -4.50
CA VAL A 185 12.66 -0.12 -4.08
C VAL A 185 13.67 -1.03 -4.78
N ASN A 186 13.20 -2.10 -5.44
CA ASN A 186 14.06 -3.00 -6.21
C ASN A 186 14.19 -2.58 -7.69
N PHE A 187 13.47 -1.53 -8.12
CA PHE A 187 13.41 -1.02 -9.48
C PHE A 187 13.72 0.48 -9.47
N SER A 188 14.86 0.88 -10.05
CA SER A 188 15.24 2.30 -10.16
C SER A 188 15.32 2.80 -11.59
N LYS A 189 14.91 1.97 -12.57
CA LYS A 189 14.93 2.34 -13.99
C LYS A 189 13.52 2.67 -14.47
N ILE A 190 13.33 3.89 -14.98
CA ILE A 190 12.19 4.20 -15.85
C ILE A 190 12.42 3.43 -17.15
N CYS A 191 11.51 2.52 -17.50
CA CYS A 191 11.71 1.54 -18.56
C CYS A 191 10.57 1.54 -19.55
N THR A 192 10.86 1.02 -20.75
CA THR A 192 9.86 0.80 -21.80
C THR A 192 8.98 -0.42 -21.47
N LEU A 193 7.81 -0.53 -22.10
CA LEU A 193 6.97 -1.72 -21.97
C LEU A 193 7.74 -2.98 -22.39
N LYS A 194 8.53 -2.87 -23.47
CA LYS A 194 9.35 -3.97 -23.96
C LYS A 194 10.32 -4.46 -22.89
N GLU A 195 11.03 -3.55 -22.21
CA GLU A 195 11.98 -3.92 -21.16
C GLU A 195 11.29 -4.56 -19.95
N MET A 196 10.13 -4.05 -19.52
CA MET A 196 9.36 -4.65 -18.43
C MET A 196 8.88 -6.07 -18.79
N VAL A 197 8.39 -6.26 -20.01
CA VAL A 197 7.99 -7.58 -20.51
C VAL A 197 9.19 -8.51 -20.63
N ASP A 198 10.31 -8.03 -21.17
CA ASP A 198 11.56 -8.79 -21.24
C ASP A 198 12.05 -9.23 -19.85
N HIS A 199 11.88 -8.39 -18.83
CA HIS A 199 12.18 -8.72 -17.43
C HIS A 199 11.28 -9.83 -16.89
N ILE A 200 9.97 -9.74 -17.09
CA ILE A 200 8.99 -10.74 -16.63
C ILE A 200 9.29 -12.12 -17.24
N TYR A 201 9.66 -12.15 -18.52
CA TYR A 201 9.98 -13.39 -19.26
C TYR A 201 11.46 -13.79 -19.21
N GLY A 202 12.27 -13.15 -18.35
CA GLY A 202 13.66 -13.57 -18.09
C GLY A 202 14.65 -13.29 -19.22
N ARG A 203 14.29 -12.45 -20.20
CA ARG A 203 15.18 -12.04 -21.30
C ARG A 203 16.21 -11.00 -20.86
N ILE A 204 15.85 -10.15 -19.90
CA ILE A 204 16.74 -9.21 -19.22
C ILE A 204 16.42 -9.18 -17.72
N SER A 205 17.24 -8.50 -16.91
CA SER A 205 16.88 -8.12 -15.55
C SER A 205 17.00 -6.60 -15.39
N ILE A 206 15.94 -5.96 -14.91
CA ILE A 206 15.92 -4.52 -14.60
C ILE A 206 15.96 -4.25 -13.09
N LEU A 207 16.19 -5.28 -12.28
CA LEU A 207 16.35 -5.14 -10.84
C LEU A 207 17.68 -4.46 -10.50
N THR A 208 17.64 -3.56 -9.53
CA THR A 208 18.84 -2.79 -9.11
C THR A 208 19.29 -3.09 -7.69
N ASN A 209 18.49 -3.84 -6.93
CA ASN A 209 18.83 -4.28 -5.58
C ASN A 209 19.23 -5.78 -5.56
N PRO A 210 20.53 -6.11 -5.51
CA PRO A 210 20.98 -7.51 -5.45
C PRO A 210 20.69 -8.18 -4.10
N LYS A 211 20.37 -7.41 -3.05
CA LYS A 211 20.03 -7.91 -1.71
C LYS A 211 18.52 -8.06 -1.50
N ARG A 212 17.72 -7.96 -2.56
CA ARG A 212 16.28 -8.21 -2.54
C ARG A 212 15.99 -9.56 -1.87
N SER A 213 15.05 -9.57 -0.93
CA SER A 213 14.46 -10.82 -0.45
C SER A 213 13.43 -11.35 -1.44
N HIS A 214 13.30 -12.68 -1.51
CA HIS A 214 12.21 -13.34 -2.25
C HIS A 214 10.83 -12.81 -1.80
N MET A 215 9.85 -12.79 -2.72
CA MET A 215 8.52 -12.23 -2.48
C MET A 215 7.84 -12.77 -1.21
N PHE A 216 7.88 -14.08 -0.98
CA PHE A 216 7.32 -14.71 0.23
C PHE A 216 8.00 -14.29 1.53
N ILE A 217 9.31 -14.05 1.50
CA ILE A 217 10.01 -13.53 2.69
C ILE A 217 9.63 -12.07 2.95
N LYS A 218 9.43 -11.28 1.88
CA LYS A 218 8.92 -9.92 2.02
C LYS A 218 7.50 -9.94 2.58
N GLU A 219 6.64 -10.83 2.10
CA GLU A 219 5.28 -11.05 2.61
C GLU A 219 5.27 -11.37 4.12
N LEU A 220 6.05 -12.35 4.58
CA LEU A 220 6.16 -12.67 6.01
C LEU A 220 6.54 -11.46 6.86
N ARG A 221 7.53 -10.67 6.42
CA ARG A 221 7.94 -9.45 7.12
C ARG A 221 6.78 -8.46 7.24
N LEU A 222 6.00 -8.29 6.18
CA LEU A 222 4.83 -7.42 6.18
C LEU A 222 3.76 -7.89 7.18
N TYR A 223 3.49 -9.20 7.26
CA TYR A 223 2.57 -9.75 8.24
C TYR A 223 3.06 -9.58 9.68
N VAL A 224 4.35 -9.80 9.94
CA VAL A 224 4.97 -9.56 11.26
C VAL A 224 4.85 -8.08 11.65
N ASP A 225 5.21 -7.17 10.74
CA ASP A 225 5.14 -5.72 10.98
C ASP A 225 3.69 -5.29 11.27
N TYR A 226 2.73 -5.82 10.51
CA TYR A 226 1.30 -5.57 10.72
C TYR A 226 0.83 -6.06 12.09
N LEU A 227 1.14 -7.31 12.44
CA LEU A 227 0.78 -7.90 13.74
C LEU A 227 1.32 -7.06 14.90
N CYS A 228 2.61 -6.68 14.84
CA CYS A 228 3.24 -5.84 15.85
C CYS A 228 2.54 -4.48 16.01
N ASN A 229 2.14 -3.87 14.90
CA ASN A 229 1.44 -2.58 14.92
C ASN A 229 0.01 -2.71 15.47
N GLU A 230 -0.72 -3.77 15.13
CA GLU A 230 -2.06 -4.02 15.68
C GLU A 230 -2.03 -4.32 17.19
N MET A 231 -1.02 -5.05 17.66
CA MET A 231 -0.82 -5.27 19.10
C MET A 231 -0.56 -3.96 19.84
N LYS A 232 0.34 -3.10 19.32
CA LYS A 232 0.58 -1.76 19.89
C LYS A 232 -0.69 -0.93 19.95
N LYS A 233 -1.52 -0.94 18.90
CA LYS A 233 -2.81 -0.24 18.90
C LYS A 233 -3.72 -0.75 20.02
N CYS A 234 -3.76 -2.05 20.28
CA CYS A 234 -4.54 -2.63 21.37
C CYS A 234 -4.01 -2.23 22.75
N GLU A 235 -2.70 -2.27 22.98
CA GLU A 235 -2.07 -1.80 24.23
C GLU A 235 -2.44 -0.35 24.56
N LEU A 236 -2.62 0.46 23.52
CA LEU A 236 -2.99 1.87 23.63
C LEU A 236 -4.51 2.11 23.75
N GLY A 237 -5.32 1.07 23.58
CA GLY A 237 -6.80 1.15 23.57
C GLY A 237 -7.36 1.80 22.30
N LEU A 238 -6.66 1.66 21.16
CA LEU A 238 -7.06 2.18 19.85
C LEU A 238 -7.66 1.11 18.93
N SER A 239 -7.66 -0.15 19.37
CA SER A 239 -8.25 -1.29 18.66
C SER A 239 -8.89 -2.23 19.68
N ASP A 240 -10.05 -2.78 19.31
CA ASP A 240 -10.82 -3.75 20.10
C ASP A 240 -10.50 -5.19 19.70
N SER A 241 -9.38 -5.42 19.01
CA SER A 241 -8.96 -6.77 18.61
C SER A 241 -8.79 -7.67 19.84
N SER A 242 -9.43 -8.83 19.79
CA SER A 242 -9.41 -9.79 20.90
C SER A 242 -8.07 -10.53 21.01
N ALA A 243 -7.76 -11.03 22.20
CA ALA A 243 -6.61 -11.94 22.39
C ALA A 243 -6.69 -13.19 21.48
N LYS A 244 -7.92 -13.65 21.19
CA LYS A 244 -8.17 -14.77 20.27
C LYS A 244 -7.71 -14.43 18.84
N TYR A 245 -8.05 -13.24 18.34
CA TYR A 245 -7.61 -12.77 17.01
C TYR A 245 -6.07 -12.81 16.89
N PHE A 246 -5.36 -12.31 17.90
CA PHE A 246 -3.89 -12.32 17.89
C PHE A 246 -3.29 -13.72 17.96
N SER A 247 -3.90 -14.63 18.73
CA SER A 247 -3.47 -16.03 18.76
C SER A 247 -3.64 -16.68 17.40
N GLU A 248 -4.83 -16.58 16.79
CA GLU A 248 -5.11 -17.16 15.47
C GLU A 248 -4.19 -16.58 14.39
N PHE A 249 -3.95 -15.26 14.41
CA PHE A 249 -3.01 -14.63 13.49
C PHE A 249 -1.60 -15.22 13.65
N LYS A 250 -1.10 -15.30 14.89
CA LYS A 250 0.23 -15.84 15.19
C LYS A 250 0.34 -17.29 14.73
N ASP A 251 -0.67 -18.11 14.98
CA ASP A 251 -0.67 -19.53 14.62
C ASP A 251 -0.65 -19.70 13.08
N HIS A 252 -1.49 -18.98 12.33
CA HIS A 252 -1.45 -18.99 10.86
C HIS A 252 -0.11 -18.46 10.29
N LEU A 253 0.50 -17.47 10.94
CA LEU A 253 1.80 -16.95 10.52
C LEU A 253 2.90 -18.01 10.70
N LEU A 254 2.86 -18.78 11.79
CA LEU A 254 3.79 -19.89 12.03
C LEU A 254 3.60 -21.01 11.00
N GLU A 255 2.34 -21.38 10.70
CA GLU A 255 2.03 -22.33 9.62
C GLU A 255 2.57 -21.87 8.26
N GLY A 256 2.42 -20.57 7.94
CA GLY A 256 2.98 -19.99 6.73
C GLY A 256 4.52 -20.03 6.68
N ILE A 257 5.19 -19.82 7.83
CA ILE A 257 6.65 -19.94 7.94
C ILE A 257 7.10 -21.37 7.69
N GLU A 258 6.46 -22.36 8.33
CA GLU A 258 6.76 -23.78 8.14
C GLU A 258 6.57 -24.17 6.66
N TYR A 259 5.45 -23.76 6.06
CA TYR A 259 5.16 -24.00 4.65
C TYR A 259 6.27 -23.44 3.72
N TYR A 260 6.74 -22.20 3.94
CA TYR A 260 7.81 -21.63 3.13
C TYR A 260 9.18 -22.29 3.36
N GLN A 261 9.45 -22.79 4.58
CA GLN A 261 10.66 -23.58 4.86
C GLN A 261 10.64 -24.90 4.09
N ASP A 262 9.53 -25.62 4.11
CA ASP A 262 9.36 -26.86 3.37
C ASP A 262 9.45 -26.65 1.86
N LEU A 263 8.80 -25.61 1.33
CA LEU A 263 8.92 -25.25 -0.08
C LEU A 263 10.38 -24.97 -0.46
N SER A 264 11.13 -24.25 0.38
CA SER A 264 12.55 -23.99 0.14
C SER A 264 13.37 -25.28 0.09
N ASN A 265 13.10 -26.22 0.98
CA ASN A 265 13.77 -27.52 1.01
C ASN A 265 13.46 -28.35 -0.26
N GLN A 266 12.19 -28.40 -0.67
CA GLN A 266 11.79 -29.09 -1.91
C GLN A 266 12.47 -28.50 -3.15
N VAL A 267 12.57 -27.18 -3.22
CA VAL A 267 13.28 -26.50 -4.31
C VAL A 267 14.77 -26.88 -4.30
N LYS A 268 15.44 -26.82 -3.14
CA LYS A 268 16.86 -27.21 -3.01
C LYS A 268 17.12 -28.65 -3.45
N GLU A 269 16.26 -29.59 -3.06
CA GLU A 269 16.41 -30.99 -3.46
C GLU A 269 16.26 -31.18 -4.97
N LYS A 270 15.32 -30.48 -5.63
CA LYS A 270 15.21 -30.50 -7.10
C LYS A 270 16.48 -29.98 -7.79
N TYR A 271 17.16 -28.99 -7.22
CA TYR A 271 18.41 -28.46 -7.76
C TYR A 271 19.65 -29.29 -7.44
N ARG A 272 19.61 -30.16 -6.42
CA ARG A 272 20.71 -31.10 -6.10
C ARG A 272 20.77 -32.31 -7.03
N VAL A 273 19.65 -32.62 -7.68
CA VAL A 273 19.48 -33.78 -8.58
C VAL A 273 19.73 -33.40 -10.06
N LEU A 274 19.96 -32.11 -10.34
CA LEU A 274 20.37 -31.57 -11.65
C LEU A 274 21.87 -31.30 -11.66
#